data_AF-A0A0P7VIQ8-F1
#
_entry.id   AF-A0A0P7VIQ8-F1
#
_cell.length_a   1.000
_cell.length_b   1.000
_cell.length_c   1.000
_cell.angle_alpha   90.00
_cell.angle_beta   90.00
_cell.angle_gamma   90.00
#
_symmetry.space_group_name_H-M   'P 1'
#
loop_
_entity.id
_entity.type
_entity.pdbx_description
1 polymer ?
#
loop_
_entity_poly.entity_id
_entity_poly.type
_entity_poly.pdbx_seq_one_letter_code
_entity_poly.pdbx_strand_id
1 'polypeptide(L)'
;MLIGLPSAGKSPAIDAALQPLRAAERPLREAADAERKAWAEKAEIAKLAESTWKEAVKEGIKEGQTPPDRPKDADAGPPPHIPRLVVNDGTIERLGAILANQPRGILQMRDELAGWLEGMARYSGGGSDRPFWLEAYGGRGYTVERMGREPLTIDRLTIAVMGGVQPDRLKTLLFKADDDGLLARFVPIWPEPAPLRRPGAWADEDLMRRIIEKLLTLNLLTDEHDQQRPWIVGFTDGARDLMDEFRQAVRGWEGEADGLMLSFIGKLPGLTARLSLVLAFLDWASEGADEPHQITVAHFGRAAHLVEAYILPMARRAYADAATSKAERAARRLVQVIREQGWLRFTSSDVLRLDRAGLGAKSALDPALEMLLDGDVIRAVQVPTGPQGGRPKRLYAVNPVLLGGQA
;
A
#
# COMPACT_ATOMS: atom_id res chain seq x y z
N MET A 1 0.92 -2.35 2.14
CA MET A 1 -0.36 -3.08 2.11
C MET A 1 -0.37 -4.07 3.26
N LEU A 2 -1.30 -3.90 4.20
CA LEU A 2 -1.42 -4.77 5.37
C LEU A 2 -2.38 -5.92 5.05
N ILE A 3 -1.89 -7.16 5.09
CA ILE A 3 -2.63 -8.35 4.74
C ILE A 3 -3.06 -9.09 6.01
N GLY A 4 -4.31 -9.51 6.06
CA GLY A 4 -4.81 -10.29 7.19
C GLY A 4 -6.27 -10.68 7.03
N LEU A 5 -6.67 -11.73 7.73
CA LEU A 5 -8.04 -12.24 7.72
C LEU A 5 -9.04 -11.15 8.20
N PRO A 6 -10.34 -11.30 7.86
CA PRO A 6 -11.39 -10.57 8.56
C PRO A 6 -11.20 -10.66 10.08
N SER A 7 -11.45 -9.55 10.77
CA SER A 7 -11.31 -9.45 12.24
C SER A 7 -9.90 -9.63 12.81
N ALA A 8 -8.85 -9.67 11.99
CA ALA A 8 -7.45 -9.77 12.45
C ALA A 8 -6.89 -8.47 13.08
N GLY A 9 -7.72 -7.44 13.33
CA GLY A 9 -7.27 -6.18 13.92
C GLY A 9 -6.53 -5.23 12.96
N LYS A 10 -6.67 -5.39 11.64
CA LYS A 10 -6.01 -4.54 10.63
C LYS A 10 -6.34 -3.06 10.79
N SER A 11 -7.63 -2.70 10.80
CA SER A 11 -8.07 -1.29 10.84
C SER A 11 -7.65 -0.61 12.15
N PRO A 12 -7.82 -1.21 13.36
CA PRO A 12 -7.28 -0.64 14.59
C PRO A 12 -5.76 -0.41 14.55
N ALA A 13 -4.99 -1.33 13.97
CA ALA A 13 -3.54 -1.17 13.84
C ALA A 13 -3.16 -0.01 12.90
N ILE A 14 -3.88 0.13 11.77
CA ILE A 14 -3.65 1.25 10.85
C ILE A 14 -4.08 2.57 11.48
N ASP A 15 -5.22 2.62 12.17
CA ASP A 15 -5.67 3.83 12.85
C ASP A 15 -4.67 4.29 13.92
N ALA A 16 -4.08 3.36 14.69
CA ALA A 16 -3.05 3.70 15.66
C ALA A 16 -1.83 4.39 15.01
N ALA A 17 -1.44 3.98 13.79
CA ALA A 17 -0.37 4.63 13.04
C ALA A 17 -0.79 5.98 12.40
N LEU A 18 -2.09 6.14 12.06
CA LEU A 18 -2.60 7.36 11.41
C LEU A 18 -3.02 8.46 12.38
N GLN A 19 -3.39 8.13 13.61
CA GLN A 19 -3.86 9.09 14.60
C GLN A 19 -2.85 10.24 14.85
N PRO A 20 -1.55 9.98 15.06
CA PRO A 20 -0.55 11.04 15.20
C PRO A 20 -0.49 11.96 13.98
N LEU A 21 -0.60 11.41 12.77
CA LEU A 21 -0.59 12.19 11.53
C LEU A 21 -1.85 13.06 11.38
N ARG A 22 -3.02 12.52 11.73
CA ARG A 22 -4.29 13.28 11.75
C ARG A 22 -4.25 14.40 12.80
N ALA A 23 -3.63 14.15 13.96
CA ALA A 23 -3.46 15.16 15.00
C ALA A 23 -2.56 16.31 14.53
N ALA A 24 -1.49 16.00 13.78
CA ALA A 24 -0.59 16.99 13.20
C ALA A 24 -1.20 17.77 12.02
N GLU A 25 -2.10 17.16 11.23
CA GLU A 25 -2.81 17.84 10.13
C GLU A 25 -3.80 18.90 10.64
N ARG A 26 -4.48 18.63 11.78
CA ARG A 26 -5.54 19.50 12.32
C ARG A 26 -5.14 20.99 12.43
N PRO A 27 -4.05 21.37 13.11
CA PRO A 27 -3.68 22.80 13.23
C PRO A 27 -3.33 23.42 11.87
N LEU A 28 -2.70 22.67 10.96
CA LEU A 28 -2.40 23.16 9.60
C LEU A 28 -3.69 23.49 8.83
N ARG A 29 -4.70 22.65 8.99
CA ARG A 29 -6.01 22.85 8.37
C ARG A 29 -6.77 24.01 8.99
N GLU A 30 -6.76 24.14 10.32
CA GLU A 30 -7.41 25.25 11.03
C GLU A 30 -6.83 26.61 10.62
N ALA A 31 -5.49 26.71 10.50
CA ALA A 31 -4.82 27.91 10.01
C ALA A 31 -5.22 28.24 8.56
N ALA A 32 -5.15 27.27 7.65
CA ALA A 32 -5.54 27.46 6.25
C ALA A 32 -7.04 27.77 6.08
N ASP A 33 -7.92 27.20 6.91
CA ASP A 33 -9.34 27.51 6.89
C ASP A 33 -9.62 28.94 7.37
N ALA A 34 -8.83 29.48 8.32
CA ALA A 34 -8.91 30.88 8.73
C ALA A 34 -8.47 31.83 7.60
N GLU A 35 -7.34 31.53 6.94
CA GLU A 35 -6.87 32.28 5.76
C GLU A 35 -7.90 32.24 4.63
N ARG A 36 -8.53 31.08 4.41
CA ARG A 36 -9.55 30.91 3.37
C ARG A 36 -10.80 31.75 3.65
N LYS A 37 -11.21 31.92 4.92
CA LYS A 37 -12.33 32.80 5.27
C LYS A 37 -12.01 34.26 4.94
N ALA A 38 -10.83 34.73 5.33
CA ALA A 38 -10.38 36.09 5.01
C ALA A 38 -10.26 36.30 3.48
N TRP A 39 -9.75 35.31 2.75
CA TRP A 39 -9.70 35.34 1.30
C TRP A 39 -11.09 35.37 0.67
N ALA A 40 -12.07 34.61 1.20
CA ALA A 40 -13.42 34.58 0.65
C ALA A 40 -14.12 35.95 0.74
N GLU A 41 -13.92 36.69 1.83
CA GLU A 41 -14.41 38.07 1.96
C GLU A 41 -13.79 38.99 0.91
N LYS A 42 -12.45 38.91 0.73
CA LYS A 42 -11.74 39.63 -0.32
C LYS A 42 -12.20 39.24 -1.72
N ALA A 43 -12.50 37.96 -1.95
CA ALA A 43 -12.95 37.43 -3.24
C ALA A 43 -14.33 37.95 -3.64
N GLU A 44 -15.27 38.10 -2.69
CA GLU A 44 -16.57 38.70 -2.98
C GLU A 44 -16.44 40.19 -3.34
N ILE A 45 -15.59 40.94 -2.63
CA ILE A 45 -15.28 42.34 -2.98
C ILE A 45 -14.66 42.42 -4.39
N ALA A 46 -13.68 41.55 -4.67
CA ALA A 46 -13.02 41.51 -5.97
C ALA A 46 -13.97 41.18 -7.11
N LYS A 47 -14.90 40.24 -6.89
CA LYS A 47 -15.93 39.89 -7.86
C LYS A 47 -16.89 41.05 -8.15
N LEU A 48 -17.29 41.80 -7.13
CA LEU A 48 -18.09 43.01 -7.30
C LEU A 48 -17.33 44.08 -8.09
N ALA A 49 -16.08 44.37 -7.70
CA ALA A 49 -15.22 45.31 -8.41
C ALA A 49 -14.97 44.91 -9.87
N GLU A 50 -14.77 43.61 -10.14
CA GLU A 50 -14.60 43.08 -11.49
C GLU A 50 -15.89 43.21 -12.32
N SER A 51 -17.06 42.97 -11.72
CA SER A 51 -18.35 43.15 -12.40
C SER A 51 -18.59 44.62 -12.75
N THR A 52 -18.33 45.55 -11.82
CA THR A 52 -18.46 46.98 -12.06
C THR A 52 -17.50 47.45 -13.15
N TRP A 53 -16.25 46.97 -13.12
CA TRP A 53 -15.27 47.26 -14.16
C TRP A 53 -15.70 46.71 -15.54
N LYS A 54 -16.21 45.48 -15.61
CA LYS A 54 -16.71 44.89 -16.88
C LYS A 54 -17.85 45.69 -17.50
N GLU A 55 -18.78 46.19 -16.70
CA GLU A 55 -19.86 47.06 -17.19
C GLU A 55 -19.31 48.42 -17.67
N ALA A 56 -18.40 49.05 -16.91
CA ALA A 56 -17.77 50.31 -17.31
C ALA A 56 -16.95 50.19 -18.62
N VAL A 57 -16.23 49.08 -18.80
CA VAL A 57 -15.52 48.76 -20.05
C VAL A 57 -16.51 48.62 -21.21
N LYS A 58 -17.62 47.93 -21.00
CA LYS A 58 -18.65 47.69 -22.03
C LYS A 58 -19.35 48.99 -22.44
N GLU A 59 -19.61 49.90 -21.50
CA GLU A 59 -20.14 51.24 -21.78
C GLU A 59 -19.11 52.11 -22.52
N GLY A 60 -17.86 52.17 -22.01
CA GLY A 60 -16.78 52.92 -22.65
C GLY A 60 -16.53 52.50 -24.10
N ILE A 61 -16.56 51.20 -24.39
CA ILE A 61 -16.44 50.67 -25.77
C ILE A 61 -17.62 51.13 -26.65
N LYS A 62 -18.86 51.15 -26.14
CA LYS A 62 -20.02 51.62 -26.91
C LYS A 62 -19.93 53.11 -27.23
N GLU A 63 -19.36 53.89 -26.31
CA GLU A 63 -19.20 55.34 -26.44
C GLU A 63 -17.92 55.74 -27.19
N GLY A 64 -17.10 54.77 -27.65
CA GLY A 64 -15.84 55.03 -28.35
C GLY A 64 -14.74 55.60 -27.45
N GLN A 65 -14.87 55.46 -26.13
CA GLN A 65 -13.89 55.90 -25.14
C GLN A 65 -12.88 54.80 -24.84
N THR A 66 -11.71 55.19 -24.32
CA THR A 66 -10.71 54.23 -23.86
C THR A 66 -11.23 53.54 -22.60
N PRO A 67 -11.20 52.19 -22.52
CA PRO A 67 -11.67 51.48 -21.33
C PRO A 67 -10.87 51.86 -20.08
N PRO A 68 -11.50 51.94 -18.89
CA PRO A 68 -10.79 52.19 -17.65
C PRO A 68 -9.87 51.02 -17.28
N ASP A 69 -8.76 51.32 -16.61
CA ASP A 69 -7.85 50.30 -16.08
C ASP A 69 -8.54 49.37 -15.08
N ARG A 70 -8.14 48.10 -15.06
CA ARG A 70 -8.67 47.12 -14.10
C ARG A 70 -8.31 47.54 -12.67
N PRO A 71 -9.28 47.71 -11.76
CA PRO A 71 -9.00 48.04 -10.36
C PRO A 71 -8.14 46.97 -9.69
N LYS A 72 -7.18 47.38 -8.84
CA LYS A 72 -6.38 46.43 -8.04
C LYS A 72 -7.25 45.59 -7.11
N ASP A 73 -8.33 46.18 -6.60
CA ASP A 73 -9.28 45.50 -5.71
C ASP A 73 -10.10 44.42 -6.42
N ALA A 74 -10.08 44.37 -7.76
CA ALA A 74 -10.70 43.32 -8.58
C ALA A 74 -9.85 42.04 -8.67
N ASP A 75 -8.77 41.93 -7.89
CA ASP A 75 -7.96 40.72 -7.77
C ASP A 75 -7.80 40.29 -6.30
N ALA A 76 -8.42 39.16 -5.97
CA ALA A 76 -8.31 38.56 -4.65
C ALA A 76 -6.99 37.80 -4.46
N GLY A 77 -6.27 37.48 -5.54
CA GLY A 77 -5.20 36.49 -5.56
C GLY A 77 -5.73 35.06 -5.55
N PRO A 78 -4.85 34.04 -5.67
CA PRO A 78 -5.24 32.65 -5.63
C PRO A 78 -5.84 32.27 -4.27
N PRO A 79 -6.80 31.32 -4.23
CA PRO A 79 -7.34 30.84 -2.96
C PRO A 79 -6.25 30.15 -2.13
N PRO A 80 -6.24 30.32 -0.79
CA PRO A 80 -5.33 29.60 0.08
C PRO A 80 -5.46 28.08 -0.09
N HIS A 81 -4.31 27.41 -0.19
CA HIS A 81 -4.27 25.95 -0.23
C HIS A 81 -4.55 25.38 1.15
N ILE A 82 -5.37 24.34 1.23
CA ILE A 82 -5.65 23.67 2.50
C ILE A 82 -4.85 22.37 2.56
N PRO A 83 -3.82 22.26 3.42
CA PRO A 83 -2.95 21.09 3.47
C PRO A 83 -3.71 19.78 3.73
N ARG A 84 -3.29 18.70 3.07
CA ARG A 84 -3.82 17.34 3.25
C ARG A 84 -2.66 16.37 3.40
N LEU A 85 -2.32 16.00 4.62
CA LEU A 85 -1.36 14.93 4.88
C LEU A 85 -1.96 13.56 4.56
N VAL A 86 -3.26 13.37 4.85
CA VAL A 86 -3.98 12.11 4.58
C VAL A 86 -5.25 12.35 3.78
N VAL A 87 -5.49 11.53 2.76
CA VAL A 87 -6.72 11.51 1.95
C VAL A 87 -7.29 10.09 1.94
N ASN A 88 -8.57 9.95 2.29
CA ASN A 88 -9.25 8.65 2.28
C ASN A 88 -9.90 8.33 0.93
N ASP A 89 -10.40 9.35 0.25
CA ASP A 89 -11.06 9.23 -1.05
C ASP A 89 -10.94 10.52 -1.87
N GLY A 90 -10.91 10.37 -3.18
CA GLY A 90 -10.73 11.47 -4.12
C GLY A 90 -10.49 10.95 -5.54
N THR A 91 -11.03 11.66 -6.53
CA THR A 91 -10.73 11.39 -7.95
C THR A 91 -9.31 11.85 -8.29
N ILE A 92 -8.71 11.28 -9.33
CA ILE A 92 -7.35 11.63 -9.75
C ILE A 92 -7.19 13.13 -10.07
N GLU A 93 -8.23 13.79 -10.57
CA GLU A 93 -8.23 15.24 -10.83
C GLU A 93 -8.16 16.03 -9.54
N ARG A 94 -8.92 15.62 -8.51
CA ARG A 94 -8.90 16.33 -7.23
C ARG A 94 -7.57 16.11 -6.51
N LEU A 95 -7.01 14.90 -6.58
CA LEU A 95 -5.67 14.61 -6.06
C LEU A 95 -4.61 15.42 -6.79
N GLY A 96 -4.70 15.53 -8.12
CA GLY A 96 -3.80 16.35 -8.92
C GLY A 96 -3.84 17.83 -8.52
N ALA A 97 -5.03 18.39 -8.34
CA ALA A 97 -5.18 19.79 -7.91
C ALA A 97 -4.60 20.05 -6.50
N ILE A 98 -4.68 19.07 -5.59
CA ILE A 98 -4.03 19.14 -4.28
C ILE A 98 -2.51 19.13 -4.43
N LEU A 99 -1.98 18.20 -5.24
CA LEU A 99 -0.54 18.00 -5.40
C LEU A 99 0.15 19.14 -6.16
N ALA A 100 -0.56 19.84 -7.05
CA ALA A 100 -0.06 21.06 -7.69
C ALA A 100 0.31 22.16 -6.68
N ASN A 101 -0.33 22.15 -5.49
CA ASN A 101 -0.06 23.11 -4.41
C ASN A 101 0.60 22.46 -3.18
N GLN A 102 0.91 21.16 -3.25
CA GLN A 102 1.49 20.40 -2.12
C GLN A 102 2.65 19.50 -2.60
N PRO A 103 3.83 20.11 -2.87
CA PRO A 103 4.97 19.40 -3.47
C PRO A 103 5.58 18.30 -2.58
N ARG A 104 5.22 18.25 -1.30
CA ARG A 104 5.62 17.20 -0.34
C ARG A 104 4.80 15.92 -0.47
N GLY A 105 3.77 15.90 -1.31
CA GLY A 105 2.93 14.73 -1.53
C GLY A 105 1.86 14.54 -0.47
N ILE A 106 1.13 13.42 -0.58
CA ILE A 106 0.04 13.02 0.33
C ILE A 106 0.10 11.52 0.62
N LEU A 107 -0.54 11.10 1.72
CA LEU A 107 -0.87 9.70 1.99
C LEU A 107 -2.31 9.41 1.57
N GLN A 108 -2.50 8.55 0.57
CA GLN A 108 -3.79 7.96 0.24
C GLN A 108 -4.03 6.74 1.13
N MET A 109 -4.97 6.85 2.08
CA MET A 109 -5.38 5.76 2.94
C MET A 109 -6.63 5.07 2.40
N ARG A 110 -6.64 3.73 2.36
CA ARG A 110 -7.78 2.91 1.96
C ARG A 110 -7.97 1.76 2.96
N ASP A 111 -9.06 1.77 3.70
CA ASP A 111 -9.32 0.70 4.69
C ASP A 111 -9.47 -0.67 4.00
N GLU A 112 -10.13 -0.71 2.83
CA GLU A 112 -10.17 -1.88 1.94
C GLU A 112 -9.51 -1.55 0.59
N LEU A 113 -8.22 -1.88 0.49
CA LEU A 113 -7.41 -1.62 -0.69
C LEU A 113 -7.89 -2.41 -1.91
N ALA A 114 -8.48 -3.61 -1.72
CA ALA A 114 -8.90 -4.41 -2.87
C ALA A 114 -10.02 -3.76 -3.68
N GLY A 115 -11.01 -3.15 -3.02
CA GLY A 115 -12.10 -2.46 -3.72
C GLY A 115 -11.60 -1.30 -4.58
N TRP A 116 -10.56 -0.60 -4.11
CA TRP A 116 -9.91 0.50 -4.83
C TRP A 116 -9.10 0.00 -6.03
N LEU A 117 -8.30 -1.08 -5.86
CA LEU A 117 -7.57 -1.72 -6.97
C LEU A 117 -8.52 -2.33 -8.02
N GLU A 118 -9.59 -3.01 -7.58
CA GLU A 118 -10.63 -3.56 -8.46
C GLU A 118 -11.40 -2.44 -9.19
N GLY A 119 -11.56 -1.27 -8.57
CA GLY A 119 -12.18 -0.09 -9.18
C GLY A 119 -11.43 0.39 -10.43
N MET A 120 -10.09 0.35 -10.39
CA MET A 120 -9.25 0.73 -11.54
C MET A 120 -9.28 -0.28 -12.68
N ALA A 121 -9.56 -1.56 -12.37
CA ALA A 121 -9.60 -2.63 -13.36
C ALA A 121 -10.97 -2.81 -14.05
N ARG A 122 -12.05 -2.24 -13.48
CA ARG A 122 -13.44 -2.51 -13.89
C ARG A 122 -13.89 -1.82 -15.18
N TYR A 123 -13.16 -0.85 -15.69
CA TYR A 123 -13.49 -0.25 -16.99
C TYR A 123 -12.80 -1.05 -18.11
N SER A 124 -13.61 -1.84 -18.82
CA SER A 124 -13.25 -2.65 -20.01
C SER A 124 -12.91 -1.80 -21.24
N GLY A 125 -12.13 -0.74 -21.04
CA GLY A 125 -11.69 0.24 -22.03
C GLY A 125 -10.50 1.09 -21.54
N GLY A 126 -9.71 0.58 -20.58
CA GLY A 126 -8.55 1.28 -20.03
C GLY A 126 -8.96 2.39 -19.07
N GLY A 127 -9.24 2.06 -17.81
CA GLY A 127 -9.47 3.08 -16.78
C GLY A 127 -8.27 4.04 -16.69
N SER A 128 -8.52 5.32 -16.94
CA SER A 128 -7.53 6.41 -16.96
C SER A 128 -6.72 6.55 -15.67
N ASP A 129 -7.20 5.96 -14.57
CA ASP A 129 -6.64 6.12 -13.24
C ASP A 129 -5.40 5.26 -13.04
N ARG A 130 -5.31 4.09 -13.67
CA ARG A 130 -4.21 3.15 -13.40
C ARG A 130 -2.83 3.69 -13.81
N PRO A 131 -2.66 4.31 -15.00
CA PRO A 131 -1.41 5.00 -15.34
C PRO A 131 -1.06 6.12 -14.37
N PHE A 132 -2.05 6.90 -13.89
CA PHE A 132 -1.82 7.95 -12.90
C PHE A 132 -1.19 7.40 -11.62
N TRP A 133 -1.68 6.27 -11.10
CA TRP A 133 -1.11 5.64 -9.90
C TRP A 133 0.27 5.01 -10.12
N LEU A 134 0.56 4.54 -11.33
CA LEU A 134 1.91 4.09 -11.71
C LEU A 134 2.91 5.24 -11.72
N GLU A 135 2.54 6.40 -12.26
CA GLU A 135 3.36 7.61 -12.23
C GLU A 135 3.52 8.17 -10.81
N ALA A 136 2.46 8.08 -9.98
CA ALA A 136 2.49 8.56 -8.60
C ALA A 136 3.54 7.86 -7.71
N TYR A 137 3.89 6.61 -8.05
CA TYR A 137 4.99 5.89 -7.39
C TYR A 137 6.37 6.47 -7.73
N GLY A 138 6.51 7.04 -8.93
CA GLY A 138 7.75 7.62 -9.43
C GLY A 138 8.06 8.99 -8.84
N GLY A 139 7.05 9.75 -8.41
CA GLY A 139 7.24 11.10 -7.86
C GLY A 139 7.66 12.14 -8.91
N ARG A 140 7.50 11.84 -10.20
CA ARG A 140 7.91 12.71 -11.33
C ARG A 140 6.89 13.81 -11.58
N GLY A 141 7.28 14.79 -12.41
CA GLY A 141 6.35 15.79 -12.93
C GLY A 141 5.23 15.15 -13.75
N TYR A 142 4.03 15.70 -13.64
CA TYR A 142 2.84 15.18 -14.30
C TYR A 142 1.95 16.34 -14.76
N THR A 143 1.61 16.34 -16.05
CA THR A 143 0.77 17.38 -16.66
C THR A 143 -0.53 16.78 -17.14
N VAL A 144 -1.65 17.43 -16.81
CA VAL A 144 -2.98 17.07 -17.30
C VAL A 144 -3.48 18.16 -18.24
N GLU A 145 -3.55 17.81 -19.51
CA GLU A 145 -4.11 18.63 -20.58
C GLU A 145 -5.54 18.17 -20.89
N ARG A 146 -6.51 19.09 -20.76
CA ARG A 146 -7.91 18.83 -21.13
C ARG A 146 -8.47 19.99 -21.93
N MET A 147 -9.10 19.67 -23.06
CA MET A 147 -9.71 20.67 -23.93
C MET A 147 -10.69 21.55 -23.15
N GLY A 148 -10.55 22.87 -23.29
CA GLY A 148 -11.42 23.86 -22.64
C GLY A 148 -11.14 24.09 -21.14
N ARG A 149 -10.04 23.58 -20.59
CA ARG A 149 -9.57 23.87 -19.23
C ARG A 149 -8.12 24.33 -19.28
N GLU A 150 -7.71 25.12 -18.29
CA GLU A 150 -6.30 25.42 -18.10
C GLU A 150 -5.51 24.15 -17.80
N PRO A 151 -4.28 24.01 -18.33
CA PRO A 151 -3.40 22.90 -18.02
C PRO A 151 -3.13 22.81 -16.51
N LEU A 152 -3.25 21.60 -15.96
CA LEU A 152 -2.83 21.34 -14.58
C LEU A 152 -1.42 20.75 -14.61
N THR A 153 -0.45 21.52 -14.13
CA THR A 153 0.95 21.08 -13.99
C THR A 153 1.23 20.72 -12.54
N ILE A 154 1.79 19.52 -12.32
CA ILE A 154 2.18 19.01 -11.02
C ILE A 154 3.67 18.74 -11.08
N ASP A 155 4.47 19.47 -10.30
CA ASP A 155 5.94 19.30 -10.33
C ASP A 155 6.37 17.91 -9.84
N ARG A 156 5.67 17.39 -8.84
CA ARG A 156 5.99 16.12 -8.16
C ARG A 156 4.71 15.38 -7.80
N LEU A 157 4.30 14.45 -8.66
CA LEU A 157 3.18 13.55 -8.37
C LEU A 157 3.62 12.47 -7.37
N THR A 158 3.66 12.81 -6.08
CA THR A 158 4.11 11.90 -5.02
C THR A 158 2.94 11.50 -4.15
N ILE A 159 2.52 10.23 -4.24
CA ILE A 159 1.45 9.69 -3.40
C ILE A 159 1.90 8.38 -2.77
N ALA A 160 1.95 8.35 -1.45
CA ALA A 160 2.05 7.10 -0.70
C ALA A 160 0.66 6.45 -0.63
N VAL A 161 0.57 5.13 -0.79
CA VAL A 161 -0.70 4.41 -0.65
C VAL A 161 -0.58 3.39 0.49
N MET A 162 -1.49 3.49 1.46
CA MET A 162 -1.59 2.56 2.58
C MET A 162 -2.99 2.00 2.65
N GLY A 163 -3.10 0.72 3.03
CA GLY A 163 -4.40 0.10 3.20
C GLY A 163 -4.34 -1.37 3.59
N GLY A 164 -5.47 -1.85 4.10
CA GLY A 164 -5.70 -3.24 4.43
C GLY A 164 -6.19 -4.05 3.22
N VAL A 165 -5.86 -5.33 3.18
CA VAL A 165 -6.44 -6.27 2.21
C VAL A 165 -6.63 -7.64 2.86
N GLN A 166 -7.65 -8.36 2.40
CA GLN A 166 -7.89 -9.74 2.82
C GLN A 166 -7.16 -10.73 1.89
N PRO A 167 -6.62 -11.86 2.38
CA PRO A 167 -5.92 -12.84 1.55
C PRO A 167 -6.73 -13.31 0.33
N ASP A 168 -8.03 -13.62 0.49
CA ASP A 168 -8.88 -14.07 -0.61
C ASP A 168 -9.11 -12.98 -1.68
N ARG A 169 -9.17 -11.72 -1.26
CA ARG A 169 -9.31 -10.57 -2.17
C ARG A 169 -7.99 -10.30 -2.90
N LEU A 170 -6.88 -10.36 -2.18
CA LEU A 170 -5.53 -10.28 -2.74
C LEU A 170 -5.32 -11.38 -3.78
N LYS A 171 -5.71 -12.62 -3.47
CA LYS A 171 -5.68 -13.73 -4.42
C LYS A 171 -6.43 -13.38 -5.70
N THR A 172 -7.67 -12.90 -5.58
CA THR A 172 -8.49 -12.52 -6.74
C THR A 172 -7.84 -11.43 -7.59
N LEU A 173 -7.24 -10.42 -6.95
CA LEU A 173 -6.48 -9.38 -7.64
C LEU A 173 -5.29 -9.96 -8.40
N LEU A 174 -4.55 -10.88 -7.78
CA LEU A 174 -3.35 -11.48 -8.37
C LEU A 174 -3.68 -12.39 -9.55
N PHE A 175 -4.79 -13.13 -9.53
CA PHE A 175 -5.24 -13.93 -10.69
C PHE A 175 -5.70 -13.11 -11.88
N LYS A 176 -6.25 -11.92 -11.62
CA LYS A 176 -6.85 -11.06 -12.66
C LYS A 176 -5.91 -9.95 -13.13
N ALA A 177 -4.78 -9.77 -12.46
CA ALA A 177 -3.85 -8.70 -12.79
C ALA A 177 -2.99 -9.13 -13.96
N ASP A 178 -3.03 -8.34 -15.02
CA ASP A 178 -1.90 -8.26 -15.95
C ASP A 178 -0.69 -7.72 -15.17
N ASP A 179 0.50 -8.25 -15.43
CA ASP A 179 1.75 -7.78 -14.81
C ASP A 179 2.20 -6.44 -15.43
N ASP A 180 1.41 -5.39 -15.16
CA ASP A 180 1.74 -4.01 -15.48
C ASP A 180 2.59 -3.34 -14.38
N GLY A 181 2.97 -4.14 -13.38
CA GLY A 181 3.83 -3.74 -12.27
C GLY A 181 3.16 -2.90 -11.18
N LEU A 182 1.85 -2.60 -11.20
CA LEU A 182 1.21 -1.83 -10.12
C LEU A 182 1.26 -2.59 -8.79
N LEU A 183 0.81 -3.85 -8.77
CA LEU A 183 0.77 -4.67 -7.56
C LEU A 183 2.18 -4.93 -7.00
N ALA A 184 3.18 -5.07 -7.87
CA ALA A 184 4.57 -5.25 -7.48
C ALA A 184 5.21 -4.04 -6.78
N ARG A 185 4.55 -2.86 -6.79
CA ARG A 185 5.01 -1.67 -6.06
C ARG A 185 4.52 -1.63 -4.61
N PHE A 186 3.52 -2.44 -4.26
CA PHE A 186 3.03 -2.51 -2.89
C PHE A 186 3.92 -3.40 -2.04
N VAL A 187 4.34 -2.89 -0.88
CA VAL A 187 5.03 -3.68 0.14
C VAL A 187 4.00 -4.53 0.90
N PRO A 188 4.03 -5.88 0.79
CA PRO A 188 3.12 -6.74 1.52
C PRO A 188 3.61 -6.91 2.96
N ILE A 189 2.72 -6.71 3.92
CA ILE A 189 2.97 -6.92 5.35
C ILE A 189 1.94 -7.92 5.84
N TRP A 190 2.36 -9.17 6.10
CA TRP A 190 1.46 -10.25 6.49
C TRP A 190 1.99 -11.05 7.70
N PRO A 191 2.06 -10.41 8.88
CA PRO A 191 2.53 -11.08 10.08
C PRO A 191 1.59 -12.21 10.50
N GLU A 192 2.10 -13.12 11.32
CA GLU A 192 1.24 -14.06 12.04
C GLU A 192 0.25 -13.32 12.95
N PRO A 193 -0.92 -13.91 13.24
CA PRO A 193 -1.85 -13.34 14.21
C PRO A 193 -1.16 -13.02 15.53
N ALA A 194 -1.32 -11.79 16.00
CA ALA A 194 -0.79 -11.39 17.29
C ALA A 194 -1.43 -12.25 18.40
N PRO A 195 -0.65 -12.73 19.38
CA PRO A 195 -1.20 -13.49 20.49
C PRO A 195 -2.19 -12.63 21.28
N LEU A 196 -3.29 -13.23 21.73
CA LEU A 196 -4.26 -12.56 22.58
C LEU A 196 -3.59 -12.16 23.91
N ARG A 197 -3.54 -10.86 24.17
CA ARG A 197 -2.99 -10.28 25.40
C ARG A 197 -3.88 -9.14 25.86
N ARG A 198 -3.88 -8.86 27.17
CA ARG A 198 -4.52 -7.66 27.71
C ARG A 198 -3.89 -6.43 27.03
N PRO A 199 -4.68 -5.47 26.51
CA PRO A 199 -4.12 -4.26 25.94
C PRO A 199 -3.19 -3.56 26.92
N GLY A 200 -1.99 -3.25 26.48
CA GLY A 200 -1.04 -2.39 27.17
C GLY A 200 -0.68 -1.21 26.27
N ALA A 201 0.01 -0.21 26.84
CA ALA A 201 0.62 0.83 26.02
C ALA A 201 1.62 0.17 25.06
N TRP A 202 1.28 0.16 23.76
CA TRP A 202 2.08 -0.48 22.72
C TRP A 202 3.04 0.51 22.06
N ALA A 203 2.66 1.79 22.00
CA ALA A 203 3.44 2.83 21.36
C ALA A 203 3.61 4.03 22.29
N ASP A 204 4.80 4.64 22.24
CA ASP A 204 5.02 5.97 22.77
C ASP A 204 4.36 6.97 21.81
N GLU A 205 3.09 7.26 22.06
CA GLU A 205 2.29 8.22 21.26
C GLU A 205 2.94 9.60 21.23
N ASP A 206 3.59 10.01 22.33
CA ASP A 206 4.31 11.27 22.40
C ASP A 206 5.56 11.25 21.53
N LEU A 207 6.30 10.14 21.48
CA LEU A 207 7.41 9.97 20.56
C LEU A 207 6.94 10.03 19.10
N MET A 208 5.88 9.32 18.73
CA MET A 208 5.33 9.37 17.36
C MET A 208 4.90 10.79 16.98
N ARG A 209 4.24 11.51 17.91
CA ARG A 209 3.85 12.90 17.73
C ARG A 209 5.07 13.79 17.48
N ARG A 210 6.08 13.72 18.35
CA ARG A 210 7.34 14.50 18.23
C ARG A 210 8.07 14.22 16.91
N ILE A 211 8.14 12.95 16.52
CA ILE A 211 8.76 12.54 15.24
C ILE A 211 8.03 13.20 14.07
N ILE A 212 6.69 13.11 14.02
CA ILE A 212 5.91 13.70 12.93
C ILE A 212 6.05 15.22 12.91
N GLU A 213 5.95 15.88 14.07
CA GLU A 213 6.13 17.32 14.19
C GLU A 213 7.52 17.75 13.68
N LYS A 214 8.56 17.01 14.05
CA LYS A 214 9.94 17.25 13.59
C LYS A 214 10.10 17.03 12.08
N LEU A 215 9.53 15.95 11.52
CA LEU A 215 9.55 15.71 10.08
C LEU A 215 8.76 16.78 9.30
N LEU A 216 7.72 17.35 9.89
CA LEU A 216 6.97 18.45 9.28
C LEU A 216 7.76 19.75 9.20
N THR A 217 8.84 19.92 9.97
CA THR A 217 9.73 21.09 9.85
C THR A 217 10.69 21.02 8.66
N LEU A 218 10.74 19.91 7.93
CA LEU A 218 11.55 19.79 6.72
C LEU A 218 11.02 20.74 5.64
N ASN A 219 11.89 21.63 5.18
CA ASN A 219 11.59 22.59 4.13
C ASN A 219 12.17 22.15 2.80
N LEU A 220 11.49 22.53 1.73
CA LEU A 220 12.08 22.47 0.38
C LEU A 220 13.10 23.60 0.24
N LEU A 221 14.08 23.39 -0.62
CA LEU A 221 15.05 24.40 -1.02
C LEU A 221 14.46 25.25 -2.14
N THR A 222 14.80 26.53 -2.15
CA THR A 222 14.53 27.41 -3.28
C THR A 222 15.80 27.51 -4.11
N ASP A 223 15.73 27.26 -5.41
CA ASP A 223 16.87 27.41 -6.31
C ASP A 223 17.01 28.85 -6.83
N GLU A 224 17.99 29.06 -7.72
CA GLU A 224 18.29 30.38 -8.31
C GLU A 224 17.16 30.95 -9.19
N HIS A 225 16.17 30.14 -9.55
CA HIS A 225 15.00 30.51 -10.36
C HIS A 225 13.72 30.63 -9.53
N ASP A 226 13.83 30.73 -8.20
CA ASP A 226 12.72 30.76 -7.25
C ASP A 226 11.85 29.49 -7.27
N GLN A 227 12.42 28.36 -7.74
CA GLN A 227 11.72 27.08 -7.80
C GLN A 227 11.98 26.24 -6.56
N GLN A 228 10.91 25.67 -6.00
CA GLN A 228 10.98 24.77 -4.85
C GLN A 228 11.49 23.39 -5.28
N ARG A 229 12.49 22.84 -4.58
CA ARG A 229 13.04 21.50 -4.82
C ARG A 229 13.38 20.75 -3.53
N PRO A 230 13.34 19.42 -3.52
CA PRO A 230 13.77 18.64 -2.36
C PRO A 230 15.29 18.70 -2.18
N TRP A 231 15.74 18.40 -0.97
CA TRP A 231 17.14 18.06 -0.72
C TRP A 231 17.45 16.69 -1.33
N ILE A 232 18.54 16.60 -2.09
CA ILE A 232 19.02 15.32 -2.63
C ILE A 232 20.03 14.76 -1.65
N VAL A 233 19.66 13.68 -0.97
CA VAL A 233 20.52 12.97 0.00
C VAL A 233 21.20 11.82 -0.72
N GLY A 234 22.52 11.95 -0.94
CA GLY A 234 23.31 10.94 -1.63
C GLY A 234 23.81 9.83 -0.69
N PHE A 235 24.27 8.72 -1.27
CA PHE A 235 25.01 7.68 -0.54
C PHE A 235 26.46 8.13 -0.27
N THR A 236 26.95 7.81 0.93
CA THR A 236 28.40 7.66 1.20
C THR A 236 28.99 6.55 0.30
N ASP A 237 30.30 6.57 0.05
CA ASP A 237 30.92 5.56 -0.83
C ASP A 237 30.71 4.13 -0.33
N GLY A 238 30.89 3.87 0.97
CA GLY A 238 30.61 2.53 1.54
C GLY A 238 29.14 2.11 1.41
N ALA A 239 28.19 3.06 1.43
CA ALA A 239 26.78 2.74 1.18
C ALA A 239 26.50 2.45 -0.30
N ARG A 240 27.27 3.01 -1.23
CA ARG A 240 27.21 2.66 -2.67
C ARG A 240 27.70 1.24 -2.89
N ASP A 241 28.83 0.89 -2.28
CA ASP A 241 29.38 -0.47 -2.36
C ASP A 241 28.36 -1.49 -1.86
N LEU A 242 27.76 -1.23 -0.69
CA LEU A 242 26.71 -2.09 -0.13
C LEU A 242 25.44 -2.15 -1.00
N MET A 243 25.06 -1.06 -1.67
CA MET A 243 23.96 -1.06 -2.63
C MET A 243 24.28 -1.93 -3.85
N ASP A 244 25.50 -1.91 -4.35
CA ASP A 244 25.91 -2.75 -5.48
C ASP A 244 25.95 -4.23 -5.11
N GLU A 245 26.45 -4.58 -3.92
CA GLU A 245 26.35 -5.93 -3.37
C GLU A 245 24.89 -6.38 -3.23
N PHE A 246 24.04 -5.52 -2.69
CA PHE A 246 22.61 -5.81 -2.55
C PHE A 246 21.93 -6.03 -3.90
N ARG A 247 22.28 -5.26 -4.93
CA ARG A 247 21.76 -5.46 -6.29
C ARG A 247 22.19 -6.79 -6.88
N GLN A 248 23.41 -7.27 -6.59
CA GLN A 248 23.86 -8.60 -7.01
C GLN A 248 23.05 -9.70 -6.32
N ALA A 249 22.78 -9.57 -5.01
CA ALA A 249 21.91 -10.50 -4.30
C ALA A 249 20.49 -10.52 -4.88
N VAL A 250 19.93 -9.34 -5.19
CA VAL A 250 18.63 -9.21 -5.86
C VAL A 250 18.62 -9.91 -7.22
N ARG A 251 19.68 -9.77 -8.04
CA ARG A 251 19.82 -10.51 -9.30
C ARG A 251 19.77 -12.04 -9.09
N GLY A 252 20.38 -12.52 -8.02
CA GLY A 252 20.28 -13.93 -7.63
C GLY A 252 18.84 -14.35 -7.35
N TRP A 253 18.10 -13.56 -6.57
CA TRP A 253 16.70 -13.85 -6.24
C TRP A 253 15.76 -13.76 -7.45
N GLU A 254 16.03 -12.87 -8.42
CA GLU A 254 15.29 -12.80 -9.68
C GLU A 254 15.39 -14.11 -10.47
N GLY A 255 16.53 -14.80 -10.43
CA GLY A 255 16.73 -16.09 -11.12
C GLY A 255 15.88 -17.24 -10.58
N GLU A 256 15.30 -17.09 -9.38
CA GLU A 256 14.46 -18.10 -8.71
C GLU A 256 12.97 -17.73 -8.69
N ALA A 257 12.59 -16.64 -9.37
CA ALA A 257 11.25 -16.07 -9.28
C ALA A 257 10.65 -15.81 -10.66
N ASP A 258 9.33 -15.94 -10.75
CA ASP A 258 8.56 -15.69 -11.97
C ASP A 258 7.39 -14.72 -11.73
N GLY A 259 6.86 -14.19 -12.84
CA GLY A 259 5.66 -13.34 -12.86
C GLY A 259 5.74 -12.17 -11.88
N LEU A 260 4.70 -12.01 -11.06
CA LEU A 260 4.63 -10.88 -10.13
C LEU A 260 5.75 -10.91 -9.07
N MET A 261 6.21 -12.08 -8.64
CA MET A 261 7.31 -12.17 -7.67
C MET A 261 8.60 -11.60 -8.27
N LEU A 262 8.91 -11.96 -9.52
CA LEU A 262 10.03 -11.40 -10.28
C LEU A 262 9.89 -9.86 -10.39
N SER A 263 8.70 -9.39 -10.78
CA SER A 263 8.37 -7.97 -10.90
C SER A 263 8.54 -7.21 -9.57
N PHE A 264 8.22 -7.84 -8.43
CA PHE A 264 8.41 -7.28 -7.08
C PHE A 264 9.88 -7.25 -6.69
N ILE A 265 10.61 -8.35 -6.86
CA ILE A 265 12.04 -8.47 -6.54
C ILE A 265 12.85 -7.41 -7.28
N GLY A 266 12.60 -7.22 -8.57
CA GLY A 266 13.31 -6.21 -9.37
C GLY A 266 13.10 -4.75 -8.89
N LYS A 267 12.09 -4.49 -8.07
CA LYS A 267 11.83 -3.17 -7.46
C LYS A 267 12.49 -2.98 -6.09
N LEU A 268 13.02 -4.05 -5.48
CA LEU A 268 13.61 -4.01 -4.14
C LEU A 268 14.82 -3.07 -4.02
N PRO A 269 15.74 -2.93 -4.99
CA PRO A 269 16.87 -1.99 -4.85
C PRO A 269 16.39 -0.55 -4.64
N GLY A 270 15.46 -0.08 -5.48
CA GLY A 270 14.89 1.26 -5.36
C GLY A 270 14.02 1.44 -4.11
N LEU A 271 13.32 0.40 -3.66
CA LEU A 271 12.59 0.42 -2.39
C LEU A 271 13.54 0.54 -1.19
N THR A 272 14.62 -0.25 -1.19
CA THR A 272 15.63 -0.27 -0.12
C THR A 272 16.31 1.09 0.03
N ALA A 273 16.66 1.73 -1.09
CA ALA A 273 17.18 3.09 -1.09
C ALA A 273 16.20 4.08 -0.42
N ARG A 274 14.91 4.04 -0.77
CA ARG A 274 13.89 4.90 -0.14
C ARG A 274 13.71 4.61 1.34
N LEU A 275 13.70 3.33 1.74
CA LEU A 275 13.61 2.94 3.14
C LEU A 275 14.82 3.41 3.94
N SER A 276 16.03 3.37 3.37
CA SER A 276 17.23 3.88 4.04
C SER A 276 17.14 5.38 4.35
N LEU A 277 16.55 6.17 3.45
CA LEU A 277 16.26 7.59 3.66
C LEU A 277 15.23 7.78 4.79
N VAL A 278 14.14 7.03 4.76
CA VAL A 278 13.11 7.08 5.82
C VAL A 278 13.73 6.74 7.18
N LEU A 279 14.52 5.67 7.28
CA LEU A 279 15.17 5.29 8.53
C LEU A 279 16.16 6.35 9.02
N ALA A 280 16.95 6.97 8.13
CA ALA A 280 17.87 8.04 8.51
C ALA A 280 17.12 9.25 9.10
N PHE A 281 16.02 9.67 8.49
CA PHE A 281 15.20 10.78 8.99
C PHE A 281 14.40 10.41 10.24
N LEU A 282 14.06 9.13 10.43
CA LEU A 282 13.48 8.66 11.68
C LEU A 282 14.49 8.75 12.82
N ASP A 283 15.74 8.27 12.64
CA ASP A 283 16.81 8.40 13.64
C ASP A 283 17.01 9.87 14.05
N TRP A 284 17.08 10.78 13.08
CA TRP A 284 17.13 12.23 13.32
C TRP A 284 15.97 12.75 14.15
N ALA A 285 14.75 12.39 13.75
CA ALA A 285 13.53 12.89 14.39
C ALA A 285 13.27 12.28 15.77
N SER A 286 13.74 11.06 16.03
CA SER A 286 13.51 10.34 17.30
C SER A 286 14.64 10.53 18.30
N GLU A 287 15.89 10.51 17.86
CA GLU A 287 17.08 10.51 18.73
C GLU A 287 17.74 11.89 18.84
N GLY A 288 17.29 12.87 18.04
CA GLY A 288 17.88 14.21 18.02
C GLY A 288 19.29 14.24 17.43
N ALA A 289 19.60 13.28 16.54
CA ALA A 289 20.83 13.27 15.77
C ALA A 289 20.94 14.50 14.85
N ASP A 290 22.05 14.62 14.11
CA ASP A 290 22.17 15.64 13.06
C ASP A 290 21.25 15.33 11.88
N GLU A 291 20.79 16.37 11.18
CA GLU A 291 19.94 16.20 9.98
C GLU A 291 20.71 15.42 8.90
N PRO A 292 20.18 14.31 8.36
CA PRO A 292 20.94 13.45 7.45
C PRO A 292 21.14 14.12 6.09
N HIS A 293 22.39 14.49 5.78
CA HIS A 293 22.77 14.96 4.43
C HIS A 293 23.35 13.86 3.54
N GLN A 294 23.66 12.70 4.11
CA GLN A 294 24.10 11.51 3.40
C GLN A 294 23.52 10.24 4.02
N ILE A 295 23.36 9.21 3.20
CA ILE A 295 22.99 7.87 3.64
C ILE A 295 24.27 7.06 3.89
N THR A 296 24.42 6.61 5.12
CA THR A 296 25.57 5.84 5.61
C THR A 296 25.37 4.34 5.37
N VAL A 297 26.45 3.56 5.55
CA VAL A 297 26.41 2.09 5.55
C VAL A 297 25.37 1.56 6.55
N ALA A 298 25.30 2.17 7.74
CA ALA A 298 24.35 1.76 8.77
C ALA A 298 22.89 1.99 8.33
N HIS A 299 22.58 3.16 7.75
CA HIS A 299 21.24 3.48 7.25
C HIS A 299 20.81 2.50 6.15
N PHE A 300 21.67 2.26 5.15
CA PHE A 300 21.35 1.34 4.05
C PHE A 300 21.31 -0.11 4.50
N GLY A 301 22.26 -0.56 5.32
CA GLY A 301 22.33 -1.93 5.83
C GLY A 301 21.10 -2.34 6.64
N ARG A 302 20.56 -1.45 7.49
CA ARG A 302 19.30 -1.72 8.20
C ARG A 302 18.11 -1.82 7.24
N ALA A 303 18.06 -0.97 6.21
CA ALA A 303 17.00 -1.04 5.19
C ALA A 303 17.08 -2.34 4.37
N ALA A 304 18.29 -2.73 3.96
CA ALA A 304 18.54 -3.98 3.24
C ALA A 304 18.15 -5.20 4.09
N HIS A 305 18.54 -5.20 5.37
CA HIS A 305 18.15 -6.25 6.32
C HIS A 305 16.62 -6.32 6.50
N LEU A 306 15.93 -5.19 6.66
CA LEU A 306 14.47 -5.15 6.73
C LEU A 306 13.82 -5.74 5.46
N VAL A 307 14.40 -5.43 4.29
CA VAL A 307 13.90 -5.94 3.02
C VAL A 307 14.10 -7.46 2.91
N GLU A 308 15.30 -7.93 3.18
CA GLU A 308 15.67 -9.35 3.05
C GLU A 308 15.01 -10.22 4.13
N ALA A 309 15.08 -9.82 5.39
CA ALA A 309 14.66 -10.63 6.52
C ALA A 309 13.15 -10.58 6.79
N TYR A 310 12.45 -9.55 6.28
CA TYR A 310 11.02 -9.39 6.56
C TYR A 310 10.18 -9.18 5.30
N ILE A 311 10.43 -8.13 4.52
CA ILE A 311 9.55 -7.77 3.39
C ILE A 311 9.53 -8.87 2.32
N LEU A 312 10.69 -9.40 1.93
CA LEU A 312 10.80 -10.46 0.93
C LEU A 312 10.08 -11.75 1.39
N PRO A 313 10.28 -12.27 2.62
CA PRO A 313 9.47 -13.36 3.17
C PRO A 313 7.97 -13.09 3.18
N MET A 314 7.53 -11.86 3.54
CA MET A 314 6.11 -11.50 3.50
C MET A 314 5.56 -11.49 2.06
N ALA A 315 6.36 -11.07 1.08
CA ALA A 315 5.99 -11.13 -0.33
C ALA A 315 5.87 -12.56 -0.84
N ARG A 316 6.86 -13.42 -0.50
CA ARG A 316 6.80 -14.87 -0.79
C ARG A 316 5.53 -15.48 -0.22
N ARG A 317 5.19 -15.18 1.05
CA ARG A 317 3.94 -15.64 1.68
C ARG A 317 2.71 -15.16 0.92
N ALA A 318 2.63 -13.86 0.62
CA ALA A 318 1.48 -13.23 -0.04
C ALA A 318 1.24 -13.81 -1.44
N TYR A 319 2.31 -13.98 -2.23
CA TYR A 319 2.18 -14.46 -3.61
C TYR A 319 2.08 -15.98 -3.70
N ALA A 320 2.74 -16.74 -2.82
CA ALA A 320 2.56 -18.19 -2.77
C ALA A 320 1.13 -18.59 -2.35
N ASP A 321 0.56 -17.96 -1.32
CA ASP A 321 -0.83 -18.24 -0.90
C ASP A 321 -1.83 -17.90 -2.02
N ALA A 322 -1.54 -16.84 -2.77
CA ALA A 322 -2.32 -16.48 -3.94
C ALA A 322 -2.19 -17.53 -5.05
N ALA A 323 -0.98 -18.01 -5.37
CA ALA A 323 -0.79 -19.05 -6.38
C ALA A 323 -1.42 -20.41 -5.98
N THR A 324 -1.57 -20.67 -4.68
CA THR A 324 -2.06 -21.94 -4.13
C THR A 324 -3.53 -22.20 -4.49
N SER A 325 -3.83 -23.35 -5.11
CA SER A 325 -5.21 -23.73 -5.48
C SER A 325 -6.13 -23.94 -4.26
N LYS A 326 -7.46 -24.00 -4.46
CA LYS A 326 -8.40 -24.33 -3.36
C LYS A 326 -8.15 -25.74 -2.82
N ALA A 327 -7.84 -26.70 -3.71
CA ALA A 327 -7.53 -28.08 -3.36
C ALA A 327 -6.26 -28.17 -2.51
N GLU A 328 -5.21 -27.45 -2.89
CA GLU A 328 -3.93 -27.48 -2.16
C GLU A 328 -4.05 -26.87 -0.75
N ARG A 329 -4.82 -25.79 -0.56
CA ARG A 329 -5.09 -25.28 0.79
C ARG A 329 -5.87 -26.27 1.65
N ALA A 330 -6.86 -26.95 1.07
CA ALA A 330 -7.60 -27.99 1.77
C ALA A 330 -6.67 -29.17 2.13
N ALA A 331 -5.76 -29.56 1.23
CA ALA A 331 -4.74 -30.59 1.50
C ALA A 331 -3.80 -30.19 2.66
N ARG A 332 -3.27 -28.96 2.68
CA ARG A 332 -2.45 -28.45 3.79
C ARG A 332 -3.21 -28.42 5.12
N ARG A 333 -4.48 -27.99 5.12
CA ARG A 333 -5.34 -28.03 6.32
C ARG A 333 -5.57 -29.44 6.80
N LEU A 334 -5.80 -30.39 5.88
CA LEU A 334 -5.98 -31.79 6.23
C LEU A 334 -4.69 -32.37 6.85
N VAL A 335 -3.51 -32.03 6.32
CA VAL A 335 -2.22 -32.38 6.94
C VAL A 335 -2.09 -31.84 8.37
N GLN A 336 -2.49 -30.58 8.60
CA GLN A 336 -2.48 -30.00 9.94
C GLN A 336 -3.44 -30.75 10.88
N VAL A 337 -4.66 -31.05 10.45
CA VAL A 337 -5.64 -31.83 11.22
C VAL A 337 -5.11 -33.23 11.55
N ILE A 338 -4.50 -33.91 10.57
CA ILE A 338 -3.88 -35.23 10.77
C ILE A 338 -2.81 -35.17 11.86
N ARG A 339 -1.97 -34.12 11.86
CA ARG A 339 -0.95 -33.89 12.89
C ARG A 339 -1.55 -33.59 14.25
N GLU A 340 -2.52 -32.67 14.33
CA GLU A 340 -3.21 -32.30 15.57
C GLU A 340 -3.92 -33.49 16.23
N GLN A 341 -4.51 -34.38 15.42
CA GLN A 341 -5.23 -35.56 15.89
C GLN A 341 -4.33 -36.79 16.07
N GLY A 342 -3.07 -36.74 15.62
CA GLY A 342 -2.16 -37.88 15.64
C GLY A 342 -2.67 -39.09 14.84
N TRP A 343 -3.40 -38.87 13.75
CA TRP A 343 -4.03 -39.96 13.02
C TRP A 343 -3.01 -40.80 12.25
N LEU A 344 -2.89 -42.07 12.62
CA LEU A 344 -2.20 -43.08 11.80
C LEU A 344 -3.09 -43.57 10.65
N ARG A 345 -4.41 -43.57 10.86
CA ARG A 345 -5.43 -43.90 9.88
C ARG A 345 -6.66 -43.04 10.12
N PHE A 346 -7.37 -42.68 9.05
CA PHE A 346 -8.62 -41.93 9.15
C PHE A 346 -9.54 -42.26 7.97
N THR A 347 -10.84 -42.01 8.12
CA THR A 347 -11.80 -42.09 7.02
C THR A 347 -12.25 -40.70 6.55
N SER A 348 -12.77 -40.60 5.32
CA SER A 348 -13.38 -39.34 4.85
C SER A 348 -14.46 -38.84 5.81
N SER A 349 -15.22 -39.75 6.44
CA SER A 349 -16.26 -39.39 7.40
C SER A 349 -15.70 -38.79 8.69
N ASP A 350 -14.52 -39.23 9.14
CA ASP A 350 -13.87 -38.66 10.34
C ASP A 350 -13.49 -37.20 10.09
N VAL A 351 -12.96 -36.89 8.90
CA VAL A 351 -12.64 -35.51 8.49
C VAL A 351 -13.91 -34.66 8.38
N LEU A 352 -14.94 -35.15 7.69
CA LEU A 352 -16.20 -34.42 7.50
C LEU A 352 -16.90 -34.10 8.82
N ARG A 353 -16.84 -35.02 9.80
CA ARG A 353 -17.45 -34.84 11.14
C ARG A 353 -16.80 -33.73 11.97
N LEU A 354 -15.53 -33.41 11.71
CA LEU A 354 -14.86 -32.29 12.39
C LEU A 354 -15.40 -30.93 11.93
N ASP A 355 -16.14 -30.89 10.81
CA ASP A 355 -16.74 -29.68 10.23
C ASP A 355 -15.77 -28.48 10.15
N ARG A 356 -14.50 -28.78 9.81
CA ARG A 356 -13.46 -27.76 9.69
C ARG A 356 -13.68 -26.98 8.39
N ALA A 357 -13.48 -25.67 8.44
CA ALA A 357 -13.60 -24.79 7.29
C ALA A 357 -12.73 -25.29 6.11
N GLY A 358 -13.35 -25.46 4.93
CA GLY A 358 -12.69 -25.98 3.72
C GLY A 358 -12.53 -27.51 3.67
N LEU A 359 -13.00 -28.24 4.68
CA LEU A 359 -12.99 -29.71 4.73
C LEU A 359 -14.38 -30.32 5.04
N GLY A 360 -15.37 -29.53 5.47
CA GLY A 360 -16.70 -30.01 5.86
C GLY A 360 -17.61 -30.48 4.71
N ALA A 361 -17.20 -30.32 3.45
CA ALA A 361 -17.97 -30.78 2.28
C ALA A 361 -17.13 -31.72 1.41
N LYS A 362 -17.75 -32.77 0.87
CA LYS A 362 -17.08 -33.73 -0.03
C LYS A 362 -16.45 -33.06 -1.25
N SER A 363 -17.14 -32.09 -1.85
CA SER A 363 -16.63 -31.33 -3.00
C SER A 363 -15.34 -30.54 -2.71
N ALA A 364 -15.07 -30.22 -1.44
CA ALA A 364 -13.82 -29.57 -1.02
C ALA A 364 -12.78 -30.59 -0.52
N LEU A 365 -13.23 -31.67 0.13
CA LEU A 365 -12.37 -32.71 0.70
C LEU A 365 -11.78 -33.65 -0.37
N ASP A 366 -12.54 -34.01 -1.40
CA ASP A 366 -12.11 -35.00 -2.39
C ASP A 366 -10.87 -34.54 -3.18
N PRO A 367 -10.80 -33.31 -3.71
CA PRO A 367 -9.59 -32.80 -4.37
C PRO A 367 -8.37 -32.73 -3.44
N ALA A 368 -8.60 -32.49 -2.14
CA ALA A 368 -7.53 -32.49 -1.15
C ALA A 368 -6.99 -33.91 -0.92
N LEU A 369 -7.87 -34.90 -0.82
CA LEU A 369 -7.49 -36.31 -0.68
C LEU A 369 -6.71 -36.81 -1.91
N GLU A 370 -7.15 -36.46 -3.12
CA GLU A 370 -6.44 -36.79 -4.37
C GLU A 370 -5.02 -36.24 -4.36
N MET A 371 -4.84 -34.96 -4.03
CA MET A 371 -3.51 -34.36 -3.96
C MET A 371 -2.60 -35.01 -2.91
N LEU A 372 -3.14 -35.40 -1.74
CA LEU A 372 -2.36 -36.09 -0.70
C LEU A 372 -2.05 -37.55 -1.07
N LEU A 373 -2.90 -38.20 -1.89
CA LEU A 373 -2.60 -39.52 -2.45
C LEU A 373 -1.48 -39.43 -3.48
N ASP A 374 -1.57 -38.46 -4.40
CA ASP A 374 -0.55 -38.25 -5.45
C ASP A 374 0.82 -37.86 -4.86
N GLY A 375 0.81 -37.16 -3.72
CA GLY A 375 2.02 -36.76 -2.99
C GLY A 375 2.54 -37.78 -1.97
N ASP A 376 2.01 -39.02 -1.94
CA ASP A 376 2.38 -40.09 -0.99
C ASP A 376 2.32 -39.69 0.50
N VAL A 377 1.49 -38.68 0.82
CA VAL A 377 1.21 -38.24 2.19
C VAL A 377 0.25 -39.22 2.87
N ILE A 378 -0.71 -39.75 2.11
CA ILE A 378 -1.66 -40.77 2.55
C ILE A 378 -1.77 -41.88 1.51
N ARG A 379 -2.21 -43.07 1.91
CA ARG A 379 -2.55 -44.16 0.98
C ARG A 379 -3.96 -44.68 1.24
N ALA A 380 -4.67 -45.04 0.18
CA ALA A 380 -5.96 -45.71 0.30
C ALA A 380 -5.78 -47.15 0.84
N VAL A 381 -6.57 -47.52 1.83
CA VAL A 381 -6.62 -48.87 2.39
C VAL A 381 -7.89 -49.56 1.92
N GLN A 382 -7.74 -50.68 1.23
CA GLN A 382 -8.85 -51.55 0.85
C GLN A 382 -9.50 -52.12 2.12
N VAL A 383 -10.78 -51.80 2.35
CA VAL A 383 -11.59 -52.38 3.43
C VAL A 383 -12.64 -53.28 2.79
N PRO A 384 -12.64 -54.59 3.07
CA PRO A 384 -13.67 -55.50 2.56
C PRO A 384 -15.07 -55.04 2.98
N THR A 385 -16.03 -55.07 2.07
CA THR A 385 -17.43 -54.82 2.40
C THR A 385 -17.95 -55.94 3.30
N GLY A 386 -18.57 -55.59 4.42
CA GLY A 386 -19.16 -56.56 5.33
C GLY A 386 -20.28 -57.39 4.67
N PRO A 387 -20.67 -58.52 5.29
CA PRO A 387 -21.59 -59.52 4.70
C PRO A 387 -22.99 -58.99 4.34
N GLN A 388 -23.37 -57.79 4.80
CA GLN A 388 -24.65 -57.14 4.50
C GLN A 388 -24.61 -56.14 3.33
N GLY A 389 -23.48 -56.02 2.60
CA GLY A 389 -23.38 -55.20 1.39
C GLY A 389 -23.58 -53.71 1.66
N GLY A 390 -22.53 -53.03 2.13
CA GLY A 390 -22.52 -51.58 2.34
C GLY A 390 -21.53 -50.86 1.42
N ARG A 391 -21.70 -49.53 1.25
CA ARG A 391 -20.72 -48.71 0.52
C ARG A 391 -19.34 -48.83 1.19
N PRO A 392 -18.26 -49.13 0.44
CA PRO A 392 -16.93 -49.27 1.01
C PRO A 392 -16.52 -48.03 1.79
N LYS A 393 -15.97 -48.21 3.00
CA LYS A 393 -15.38 -47.10 3.76
C LYS A 393 -14.12 -46.63 3.04
N ARG A 394 -14.05 -45.35 2.70
CA ARG A 394 -12.82 -44.70 2.23
C ARG A 394 -11.89 -44.50 3.42
N LEU A 395 -11.08 -45.52 3.68
CA LEU A 395 -10.07 -45.54 4.74
C LEU A 395 -8.71 -45.17 4.15
N TYR A 396 -7.99 -44.31 4.86
CA TYR A 396 -6.65 -43.86 4.49
C TYR A 396 -5.67 -44.18 5.61
N ALA A 397 -4.46 -44.60 5.25
CA ALA A 397 -3.31 -44.67 6.16
C ALA A 397 -2.39 -43.49 5.90
N VAL A 398 -1.85 -42.91 6.97
CA VAL A 398 -0.99 -41.72 6.92
C VAL A 398 0.47 -42.15 6.84
N ASN A 399 1.27 -41.47 6.01
CA ASN A 399 2.71 -41.67 5.95
C ASN A 399 3.34 -41.31 7.32
N PRO A 400 4.03 -42.25 8.01
CA PRO A 400 4.57 -42.02 9.35
C PRO A 400 5.52 -40.82 9.46
N VAL A 401 6.19 -40.43 8.37
CA VAL A 401 7.09 -39.27 8.32
C VAL A 401 6.37 -37.97 8.71
N LEU A 402 5.06 -37.86 8.43
CA LEU A 402 4.27 -36.68 8.76
C LEU A 402 4.07 -36.41 10.25
N LEU A 403 4.20 -37.45 11.08
CA LEU A 403 3.98 -37.38 12.52
C LEU A 403 5.29 -37.18 13.31
N GLY A 404 6.41 -36.96 12.60
CA GLY A 404 7.74 -36.82 13.21
C GLY A 404 8.26 -38.19 13.63
N GLY A 405 9.01 -38.84 12.73
CA GLY A 405 9.45 -40.23 12.84
C GLY A 405 9.83 -40.67 14.26
N GLN A 406 8.89 -41.34 14.92
CA GLN A 406 9.18 -42.35 15.93
C GLN A 406 8.73 -43.67 15.32
N ALA A 407 9.64 -44.29 14.57
CA ALA A 407 9.60 -45.71 14.28
C ALA A 407 10.41 -46.43 15.36
#